data_AF-A0A970C3W8-F1
#
_entry.id   AF-A0A970C3W8-F1
#
_cell.length_a   1.000
_cell.length_b   1.000
_cell.length_c   1.000
_cell.angle_alpha   90.00
_cell.angle_beta   90.00
_cell.angle_gamma   90.00
#
_symmetry.space_group_name_H-M   'P 1'
#
loop_
_entity.id
_entity.type
_entity.pdbx_description
1 polymer ?
#
loop_
_entity_poly.entity_id
_entity_poly.type
_entity_poly.pdbx_seq_one_letter_code
_entity_poly.pdbx_strand_id
1 'polypeptide(L)'
;MKFLEALKPLWETAKSVIPIAIFMLAFQWLVLKRSATENKQVIGGLVLSILGLHFFLKGISLSLLPLGDSIGRDLILLNNKYIIVAFAFVLGYFATLVEPALRVLALEVEEVSVGAIPNKILINTVAIGFG
;
A
#
# COMPACT_ATOMS: atom_id res chain seq x y z
N MET A 1 7.26 -1.41 -32.56
CA MET A 1 6.92 -0.14 -31.87
C MET A 1 5.89 -0.33 -30.74
N LYS A 2 4.86 -1.20 -30.88
CA LYS A 2 3.91 -1.54 -29.78
C LYS A 2 4.53 -2.15 -28.51
N PHE A 3 5.63 -2.89 -28.63
CA PHE A 3 6.33 -3.50 -27.48
C PHE A 3 6.99 -2.47 -26.55
N LEU A 4 7.51 -1.37 -27.10
CA LEU A 4 8.11 -0.28 -26.31
C LEU A 4 7.06 0.51 -25.52
N GLU A 5 5.83 0.61 -26.03
CA GLU A 5 4.71 1.23 -25.33
C GLU A 5 4.23 0.39 -24.14
N ALA A 6 4.27 -0.95 -24.24
CA ALA A 6 3.96 -1.85 -23.13
C ALA A 6 5.04 -1.85 -22.04
N LEU A 7 6.31 -1.63 -22.41
CA LEU A 7 7.44 -1.55 -21.47
C LEU A 7 7.44 -0.29 -20.61
N LYS A 8 6.90 0.82 -21.11
CA LYS A 8 6.93 2.10 -20.39
C LYS A 8 6.15 2.05 -19.04
N PRO A 9 4.88 1.57 -18.97
CA PRO A 9 4.16 1.41 -17.71
C PRO A 9 4.81 0.42 -16.72
N LEU A 10 5.39 -0.66 -17.26
CA LEU A 10 6.15 -1.63 -16.47
C LEU A 10 7.39 -1.00 -15.83
N TRP A 11 8.10 -0.16 -16.60
CA TRP A 11 9.26 0.57 -16.13
C TRP A 11 8.91 1.59 -15.03
N GLU A 12 7.79 2.30 -15.18
CA GLU A 12 7.30 3.19 -14.11
C GLU A 12 6.96 2.41 -12.84
N THR A 13 6.33 1.24 -12.96
CA THR A 13 6.07 0.37 -11.80
C THR A 13 7.35 -0.10 -11.14
N ALA A 14 8.35 -0.50 -11.94
CA ALA A 14 9.66 -0.91 -11.44
C ALA A 14 10.36 0.23 -10.69
N LYS A 15 10.35 1.46 -11.23
CA LYS A 15 10.93 2.64 -10.57
C LYS A 15 10.38 2.88 -9.17
N SER A 16 9.10 2.62 -8.92
CA SER A 16 8.50 2.77 -7.59
C SER A 16 9.07 1.77 -6.56
N VAL A 17 9.53 0.60 -7.03
CA VAL A 17 10.04 -0.48 -6.15
C VAL A 17 11.57 -0.45 -6.06
N ILE A 18 12.27 0.06 -7.08
CA ILE A 18 13.75 0.09 -7.15
C ILE A 18 14.41 0.65 -5.88
N PRO A 19 13.98 1.78 -5.29
CA PRO A 19 14.62 2.32 -4.08
C PRO A 19 14.56 1.34 -2.90
N ILE A 20 13.40 0.72 -2.69
CA ILE A 20 13.18 -0.26 -1.63
C ILE A 20 13.98 -1.54 -1.92
N ALA A 21 14.02 -1.96 -3.19
CA ALA A 21 14.80 -3.12 -3.62
C ALA A 21 16.31 -2.93 -3.41
N ILE A 22 16.84 -1.76 -3.78
CA ILE A 22 18.25 -1.40 -3.56
C ILE A 22 18.55 -1.41 -2.06
N PHE A 23 17.72 -0.75 -1.26
CA PHE A 23 17.89 -0.74 0.19
C PHE A 23 17.88 -2.16 0.76
N MET A 24 16.91 -2.99 0.37
CA MET A 24 16.79 -4.38 0.81
C MET A 24 18.02 -5.21 0.43
N LEU A 25 18.49 -5.12 -0.82
CA LEU A 25 19.68 -5.86 -1.29
C LEU A 25 20.95 -5.38 -0.59
N ALA A 26 21.09 -4.07 -0.38
CA ALA A 26 22.20 -3.50 0.37
C ALA A 26 22.19 -3.98 1.83
N PHE A 27 21.03 -4.02 2.48
CA PHE A 27 20.88 -4.50 3.85
C PHE A 27 21.21 -6.00 3.96
N GLN A 28 20.75 -6.82 3.00
CA GLN A 28 21.06 -8.25 2.95
C GLN A 28 22.56 -8.52 2.80
N TRP A 29 23.25 -7.75 1.96
CA TRP A 29 24.68 -7.94 1.71
C TRP A 29 25.55 -7.35 2.82
N LEU A 30 25.28 -6.11 3.23
CA LEU A 30 26.12 -5.36 4.17
C LEU A 30 25.89 -5.78 5.63
N VAL A 31 24.62 -5.97 6.03
CA VAL A 31 24.23 -6.24 7.41
C VAL A 31 24.07 -7.75 7.66
N LEU A 32 23.30 -8.45 6.83
CA LEU A 32 23.01 -9.88 7.04
C LEU A 32 24.08 -10.83 6.49
N LYS A 33 25.02 -10.37 5.66
CA LYS A 33 26.12 -11.17 5.07
C LYS A 33 25.67 -12.49 4.43
N ARG A 34 24.50 -12.50 3.78
CA ARG A 34 23.91 -13.71 3.16
C ARG A 34 24.67 -14.19 1.92
N SER A 35 24.57 -15.49 1.65
CA SER A 35 25.26 -16.14 0.52
C SER A 35 24.72 -15.70 -0.85
N ALA A 36 25.57 -15.73 -1.87
CA ALA A 36 25.22 -15.30 -3.23
C ALA A 36 24.07 -16.12 -3.87
N THR A 37 23.81 -17.34 -3.39
CA THR A 37 22.69 -18.18 -3.87
C THR A 37 21.34 -17.66 -3.35
N GLU A 38 21.28 -17.17 -2.11
CA GLU A 38 20.06 -16.58 -1.54
C GLU A 38 19.68 -15.27 -2.23
N ASN A 39 20.67 -14.48 -2.67
CA ASN A 39 20.43 -13.25 -3.42
C ASN A 39 19.73 -13.51 -4.76
N LYS A 40 19.95 -14.66 -5.41
CA LYS A 40 19.26 -15.00 -6.67
C LYS A 40 17.77 -15.24 -6.46
N GLN A 41 17.39 -15.88 -5.35
CA GLN A 41 15.98 -16.11 -5.03
C GLN A 41 15.26 -14.80 -4.72
N VAL A 42 15.91 -13.89 -4.00
CA VAL A 42 15.38 -12.54 -3.71
C VAL A 42 15.17 -11.75 -5.00
N ILE A 43 16.13 -11.77 -5.92
CA ILE A 43 16.00 -11.10 -7.22
C ILE A 43 14.83 -11.69 -8.03
N GLY A 44 14.69 -13.03 -8.06
CA GLY A 44 13.57 -13.69 -8.72
C GLY A 44 12.21 -13.29 -8.13
N GLY A 45 12.10 -13.27 -6.81
CA GLY A 45 10.91 -12.80 -6.10
C GLY A 45 10.60 -11.32 -6.36
N LEU A 46 11.63 -10.48 -6.44
CA LEU A 46 11.49 -9.06 -6.76
C LEU A 46 10.93 -8.85 -8.17
N VAL A 47 11.45 -9.57 -9.17
CA VAL A 47 10.94 -9.50 -10.54
C VAL A 47 9.48 -9.94 -10.60
N LEU A 48 9.13 -11.06 -9.97
CA LEU A 48 7.76 -11.55 -9.92
C LEU A 48 6.82 -10.56 -9.21
N SER A 49 7.29 -9.92 -8.13
CA SER A 49 6.55 -8.89 -7.40
C SER A 49 6.31 -7.65 -8.24
N ILE A 50 7.30 -7.15 -8.99
CA ILE A 50 7.13 -6.01 -9.90
C ILE A 50 6.11 -6.33 -10.99
N LEU A 51 6.18 -7.52 -11.58
CA LEU A 51 5.19 -7.95 -12.58
C LEU A 51 3.78 -8.07 -11.98
N GLY A 52 3.65 -8.69 -10.82
CA GLY A 52 2.39 -8.81 -10.09
C GLY A 52 1.79 -7.45 -9.74
N LEU A 53 2.61 -6.55 -9.19
CA LEU A 53 2.22 -5.18 -8.86
C LEU A 53 1.78 -4.43 -10.11
N HIS A 54 2.48 -4.58 -11.22
CA HIS A 54 2.10 -3.93 -12.47
C HIS A 54 0.71 -4.37 -12.95
N PHE A 55 0.47 -5.69 -13.00
CA PHE A 55 -0.83 -6.22 -13.40
C PHE A 55 -1.94 -5.84 -12.42
N PHE A 56 -1.65 -5.82 -11.13
CA PHE A 56 -2.57 -5.36 -10.09
C PHE A 56 -2.97 -3.89 -10.27
N LEU A 57 -1.99 -2.99 -10.42
CA LEU A 57 -2.24 -1.57 -10.67
C LEU A 57 -2.97 -1.34 -12.00
N LYS A 58 -2.64 -2.13 -13.04
CA LYS A 58 -3.36 -2.07 -14.31
C LYS A 58 -4.81 -2.51 -14.14
N GLY A 59 -5.08 -3.57 -13.38
CA GLY A 59 -6.44 -4.01 -13.05
C GLY A 59 -7.23 -2.95 -12.28
N ILE A 60 -6.62 -2.34 -11.25
CA ILE A 60 -7.22 -1.25 -10.48
C ILE A 60 -7.57 -0.06 -11.38
N SER A 61 -6.63 0.38 -12.22
CA SER A 61 -6.83 1.55 -13.08
C SER A 61 -7.90 1.35 -14.15
N LEU A 62 -8.12 0.11 -14.61
CA LEU A 62 -9.15 -0.18 -15.60
C LEU A 62 -10.54 -0.40 -14.98
N SER A 63 -10.61 -0.77 -13.70
CA SER A 63 -11.86 -1.23 -13.06
C SER A 63 -12.21 -0.46 -11.80
N LEU A 64 -11.38 -0.57 -10.76
CA LEU A 64 -11.70 -0.01 -9.45
C LEU A 64 -11.64 1.53 -9.40
N LEU A 65 -10.67 2.17 -10.07
CA LEU A 65 -10.61 3.65 -10.11
C LEU A 65 -11.82 4.26 -10.84
N PRO A 66 -12.18 3.83 -12.07
CA PRO A 66 -13.37 4.36 -12.74
C PRO A 66 -14.67 4.11 -11.98
N LEU A 67 -14.75 2.98 -11.25
CA LEU A 67 -15.88 2.67 -10.37
C LEU A 67 -15.94 3.65 -9.20
N GLY A 68 -14.81 3.88 -8.52
CA GLY A 68 -14.70 4.86 -7.45
C GLY A 68 -15.08 6.27 -7.90
N ASP A 69 -14.60 6.70 -9.07
CA ASP A 69 -14.94 8.01 -9.65
C ASP A 69 -16.44 8.15 -9.94
N SER A 70 -17.07 7.09 -10.44
CA SER A 70 -18.51 7.09 -10.73
C SER A 70 -19.33 7.16 -9.45
N ILE A 71 -19.01 6.33 -8.46
CA ILE A 71 -19.67 6.37 -7.14
C ILE A 71 -19.48 7.75 -6.49
N GLY A 72 -18.27 8.31 -6.54
CA GLY A 72 -17.97 9.63 -5.98
C GLY A 72 -18.77 10.75 -6.64
N ARG A 73 -18.93 10.73 -7.97
CA ARG A 73 -19.79 11.68 -8.69
C ARG A 73 -21.25 11.55 -8.28
N ASP A 74 -21.78 10.34 -8.26
CA ASP A 74 -23.18 10.07 -7.93
C ASP A 74 -23.49 10.43 -6.46
N LEU A 75 -22.51 10.26 -5.57
CA LEU A 75 -22.61 10.65 -4.17
C LEU A 75 -22.83 12.16 -4.00
N ILE A 76 -22.20 12.99 -4.83
CA ILE A 76 -22.38 14.45 -4.81
C ILE A 76 -23.78 14.83 -5.31
N LEU A 77 -24.33 14.09 -6.28
CA LEU A 77 -25.66 14.33 -6.84
C LEU A 77 -26.80 14.09 -5.84
N LEU A 78 -26.57 13.32 -4.77
CA LEU A 78 -27.54 13.15 -3.67
C LEU A 78 -27.88 14.46 -2.95
N ASN A 79 -27.05 15.51 -3.11
CA ASN A 79 -27.21 16.84 -2.50
C ASN A 79 -27.44 16.81 -0.97
N ASN A 80 -26.97 15.74 -0.30
CA ASN A 80 -27.08 15.57 1.13
C ASN A 80 -25.70 15.52 1.78
N LYS A 81 -25.27 16.67 2.31
CA LYS A 81 -23.96 16.83 2.96
C LYS A 81 -23.69 15.82 4.08
N TYR A 82 -24.71 15.38 4.81
CA TYR A 82 -24.52 14.41 5.91
C TYR A 82 -24.14 13.02 5.37
N ILE A 83 -24.75 12.61 4.26
CA ILE A 83 -24.42 11.33 3.62
C ILE A 83 -23.02 11.37 2.99
N ILE A 84 -22.67 12.49 2.34
CA ILE A 84 -21.35 12.68 1.75
C ILE A 84 -20.26 12.58 2.83
N VAL A 85 -20.44 13.30 3.95
CA VAL A 85 -19.49 13.28 5.08
C VAL A 85 -19.43 11.90 5.73
N ALA A 86 -20.57 11.25 5.97
CA ALA A 86 -20.59 9.91 6.54
C ALA A 86 -19.89 8.88 5.64
N PHE A 87 -20.06 8.96 4.33
CA PHE A 87 -19.40 8.07 3.39
C PHE A 87 -17.89 8.33 3.32
N ALA A 88 -17.47 9.60 3.27
CA ALA A 88 -16.05 9.97 3.31
C ALA A 88 -15.38 9.48 4.60
N PHE A 89 -16.06 9.65 5.74
CA PHE A 89 -15.61 9.16 7.04
C PHE A 89 -15.41 7.64 7.03
N VAL A 90 -16.40 6.89 6.54
CA VAL A 90 -16.32 5.43 6.48
C VAL A 90 -15.17 4.99 5.57
N LEU A 91 -15.00 5.61 4.39
CA LEU A 91 -13.87 5.31 3.51
C LEU A 91 -12.53 5.61 4.16
N GLY A 92 -12.40 6.75 4.84
CA GLY A 92 -11.18 7.12 5.56
C GLY A 92 -10.86 6.12 6.68
N TYR A 93 -11.84 5.84 7.54
CA TYR A 93 -11.71 4.88 8.63
C TYR A 93 -11.23 3.51 8.15
N PHE A 94 -11.86 2.96 7.09
CA PHE A 94 -11.46 1.66 6.54
C PHE A 94 -10.11 1.71 5.82
N ALA A 95 -9.77 2.81 5.14
CA ALA A 95 -8.45 2.96 4.52
C ALA A 95 -7.33 2.87 5.58
N THR A 96 -7.53 3.50 6.74
CA THR A 96 -6.60 3.42 7.87
C THR A 96 -6.54 2.04 8.50
N LEU A 97 -7.68 1.34 8.65
CA LEU A 97 -7.69 -0.02 9.23
C LEU A 97 -6.91 -1.03 8.39
N VAL A 98 -6.90 -0.87 7.07
CA VAL A 98 -6.21 -1.77 6.13
C VAL A 98 -4.71 -1.46 6.06
N GLU A 99 -4.25 -0.33 6.58
CA GLU A 99 -2.87 0.11 6.47
C GLU A 99 -1.92 -0.76 7.32
N PRO A 100 -1.04 -1.56 6.70
CA PRO A 100 -0.17 -2.48 7.43
C PRO A 100 0.91 -1.74 8.23
N ALA A 101 1.36 -0.58 7.77
CA ALA A 101 2.38 0.22 8.45
C ALA A 101 1.89 0.73 9.81
N LEU A 102 0.66 1.24 9.89
CA LEU A 102 0.02 1.64 11.14
C LEU A 102 -0.09 0.45 12.11
N ARG A 103 -0.42 -0.74 11.59
CA ARG A 103 -0.52 -1.93 12.41
C ARG A 103 0.81 -2.34 13.04
N VAL A 104 1.90 -2.26 12.28
CA VAL A 104 3.26 -2.53 12.79
C VAL A 104 3.65 -1.49 13.84
N LEU A 105 3.40 -0.20 13.56
CA LEU A 105 3.64 0.88 14.53
C LEU A 105 2.86 0.66 15.83
N ALA A 106 1.60 0.22 15.75
CA ALA A 106 0.77 -0.03 16.92
C ALA A 106 1.28 -1.19 17.78
N LEU A 107 1.84 -2.22 17.16
CA LEU A 107 2.50 -3.32 17.88
C LEU A 107 3.76 -2.83 18.59
N GLU A 108 4.58 -2.02 17.92
CA GLU A 108 5.79 -1.43 18.50
C GLU A 108 5.47 -0.53 19.71
N VAL A 109 4.43 0.30 19.59
CA VAL A 109 3.96 1.17 20.68
C VAL A 109 3.46 0.35 21.86
N GLU A 110 2.75 -0.75 21.63
CA GLU A 110 2.28 -1.65 22.69
C GLU A 110 3.47 -2.30 23.41
N GLU A 111 4.49 -2.74 22.67
CA GLU A 111 5.72 -3.33 23.23
C GLU A 111 6.52 -2.33 24.08
N VAL A 112 6.79 -1.14 23.53
CA VAL A 112 7.58 -0.09 24.21
C VAL A 112 6.83 0.50 25.42
N SER A 113 5.48 0.54 25.38
CA SER A 113 4.65 1.04 26.48
C SER A 113 4.34 -0.02 27.54
N VAL A 114 4.88 -1.24 27.42
CA VAL A 114 4.61 -2.37 28.33
C VAL A 114 3.09 -2.62 28.45
N GLY A 115 2.38 -2.55 27.32
CA GLY A 115 0.94 -2.77 27.25
C GLY A 115 0.06 -1.62 27.77
N ALA A 116 0.64 -0.47 28.15
CA ALA A 116 -0.15 0.69 28.58
C ALA A 116 -1.01 1.26 27.44
N ILE A 117 -0.56 1.13 26.18
CA ILE A 117 -1.32 1.51 24.98
C ILE A 117 -1.56 0.27 24.12
N PRO A 118 -2.76 -0.35 24.18
CA PRO A 118 -3.09 -1.51 23.37
C PRO A 118 -3.16 -1.17 21.87
N ASN A 119 -2.66 -2.06 21.00
CA ASN A 119 -2.63 -1.82 19.55
C ASN A 119 -4.00 -1.50 18.96
N LYS A 120 -5.06 -2.18 19.40
CA LYS A 120 -6.44 -1.98 18.91
C LYS A 120 -6.95 -0.58 19.25
N ILE A 121 -6.59 -0.05 20.42
CA ILE A 121 -7.01 1.28 20.83
C ILE A 121 -6.31 2.32 19.96
N LEU A 122 -5.00 2.17 19.74
CA LEU A 122 -4.24 3.09 18.90
C LEU A 122 -4.79 3.10 17.46
N ILE A 123 -4.95 1.93 16.84
CA ILE A 123 -5.42 1.80 15.45
C ILE A 123 -6.82 2.42 15.30
N ASN A 124 -7.76 2.09 16.20
CA ASN A 124 -9.11 2.63 16.14
C ASN A 124 -9.15 4.14 16.39
N THR A 125 -8.31 4.65 17.30
CA THR A 125 -8.25 6.10 17.58
C THR A 125 -7.74 6.86 16.37
N VAL A 126 -6.69 6.36 15.70
CA VAL A 126 -6.17 6.99 14.48
C VAL A 126 -7.19 6.88 13.34
N ALA A 127 -7.85 5.73 13.17
CA ALA A 127 -8.87 5.54 12.14
C ALA A 127 -10.08 6.46 12.34
N ILE A 128 -10.54 6.67 13.58
CA ILE A 128 -11.62 7.61 13.91
C ILE A 128 -11.18 9.06 13.65
N GLY A 129 -9.91 9.40 13.89
CA GLY A 129 -9.40 10.75 13.64
C GLY A 129 -9.12 11.05 12.17
N PHE A 130 -8.85 10.02 11.36
CA PHE A 130 -8.57 10.15 9.93
C PHE A 130 -9.83 10.17 9.07
N GLY A 131 -10.84 9.37 9.41
CA GLY A 131 -12.17 9.45 8.79
C GLY A 131 -12.82 10.80 9.07
#